data_AF-A0A957NWT4-F1
#
_entry.id   AF-A0A957NWT4-F1
#
_cell.length_a   1.000
_cell.length_b   1.000
_cell.length_c   1.000
_cell.angle_alpha   90.00
_cell.angle_beta   90.00
_cell.angle_gamma   90.00
#
_symmetry.space_group_name_H-M   'P 1'
#
loop_
_entity.id
_entity.type
_entity.pdbx_description
1 polymer ?
#
loop_
_entity_poly.entity_id
_entity_poly.type
_entity_poly.pdbx_seq_one_letter_code
_entity_poly.pdbx_strand_id
1 'polypeptide(L)'
;MLFRPGGFVADASDYDFYMAWGEMTPQGKHVYDNMWTAYPPLFPALMLPVFELASRIPPWVEPRLFFHTFFGMLLLLFESGNLILIYRLAAKLIERPNIGSLESGIRKTAVNSTPSGESARPLIQVPSGFASLSSVLPVILYALLFTPVYTLLGWFEATPLFFMLLGLDLLLSRRRGSWLLSAVATALGFLTKLTPALLAPIAVRWLGARLSWRALRTEWFHSQSRGNLLRPTLYVLLFGAVIVGVGYPLVAANPALALSSFRIQGIRPPWQTIWALLDGYYEAGIVPLRMDNLVGLATPLWQSSLPWNAILLLFGLLYVWLYTRPYDWSHPRTPVAFAATSVIWLFLYSKGWSPQFLVWILVFIVLLLPTLRGLMVSVLLMVLNFVESSIFLIMLPSEHWLLWSTVLARTVLLVLLLVEFVAQIWPVVRQKFILQRVTAVAMWAVTLLTVAGGLVAAPVAADAYQARRWAETPCRDAMAFLQEQASWPNRLIVTAQPEVWREFYPWLHSQYDMRIVEAYSPIDEAPEVVMSRLLNELGQAGEFWWVENRQAASNQVAYSAP
;
A
#
# COMPACT_ATOMS: atom_id res chain seq x y z
N MET A 1 -21.11 -1.50 -2.82
CA MET A 1 -19.76 -1.20 -3.31
C MET A 1 -19.71 -0.80 -4.78
N LEU A 2 -20.40 -1.45 -5.73
CA LEU A 2 -20.30 -1.09 -7.17
C LEU A 2 -20.97 0.25 -7.58
N PHE A 3 -22.10 0.63 -6.98
CA PHE A 3 -22.89 1.80 -7.41
C PHE A 3 -22.66 3.08 -6.57
N ARG A 4 -21.85 2.96 -5.50
CA ARG A 4 -21.20 4.05 -4.77
C ARG A 4 -19.83 3.52 -4.34
N PRO A 5 -18.84 3.52 -5.24
CA PRO A 5 -17.51 2.98 -4.98
C PRO A 5 -16.98 3.49 -3.64
N GLY A 6 -16.54 2.56 -2.78
CA GLY A 6 -15.85 2.76 -1.49
C GLY A 6 -16.54 3.54 -0.36
N GLY A 7 -17.69 4.19 -0.53
CA GLY A 7 -18.29 4.98 0.57
C GLY A 7 -17.26 5.97 1.17
N PHE A 8 -17.27 6.19 2.50
CA PHE A 8 -16.27 7.04 3.18
C PHE A 8 -14.80 6.57 3.02
N VAL A 9 -14.58 5.34 2.52
CA VAL A 9 -13.24 4.77 2.28
C VAL A 9 -12.71 5.13 0.88
N ALA A 10 -13.59 5.43 -0.10
CA ALA A 10 -13.19 5.91 -1.44
C ALA A 10 -12.87 7.40 -1.47
N ASP A 11 -13.40 8.19 -0.54
CA ASP A 11 -13.14 9.63 -0.46
C ASP A 11 -11.66 9.95 -0.18
N ALA A 12 -10.87 8.95 0.22
CA ALA A 12 -9.44 9.02 0.40
C ALA A 12 -8.67 8.16 -0.63
N SER A 13 -9.05 8.22 -1.91
CA SER A 13 -8.39 7.51 -3.02
C SER A 13 -7.74 8.43 -4.05
N ASP A 14 -6.80 7.92 -4.84
CA ASP A 14 -6.20 8.68 -5.96
C ASP A 14 -7.10 8.69 -7.21
N TYR A 15 -8.24 7.99 -7.20
CA TYR A 15 -9.12 7.92 -8.38
C TYR A 15 -9.69 9.29 -8.76
N ASP A 16 -10.02 10.11 -7.77
CA ASP A 16 -10.46 11.50 -8.00
C ASP A 16 -9.35 12.33 -8.64
N PHE A 17 -8.10 12.12 -8.20
CA PHE A 17 -6.94 12.74 -8.81
C PHE A 17 -6.73 12.25 -10.26
N TYR A 18 -6.88 10.95 -10.55
CA TYR A 18 -6.76 10.42 -11.91
C TYR A 18 -7.87 10.92 -12.83
N MET A 19 -9.09 11.07 -12.32
CA MET A 19 -10.20 11.65 -13.07
C MET A 19 -9.97 13.13 -13.37
N ALA A 20 -9.62 13.93 -12.35
CA ALA A 20 -9.28 15.34 -12.53
C ALA A 20 -8.11 15.53 -13.51
N TRP A 21 -7.15 14.59 -13.52
CA TRP A 21 -6.09 14.56 -14.53
C TRP A 21 -6.64 14.30 -15.94
N GLY A 22 -7.52 13.31 -16.10
CA GLY A 22 -8.20 13.03 -17.37
C GLY A 22 -8.93 14.24 -17.94
N GLU A 23 -9.63 14.99 -17.08
CA GLU A 23 -10.38 16.22 -17.40
C GLU A 23 -9.51 17.38 -17.88
N MET A 24 -8.19 17.32 -17.70
CA MET A 24 -7.27 18.28 -18.30
C MET A 24 -7.09 18.05 -19.81
N THR A 25 -7.35 16.84 -20.31
CA THR A 25 -7.17 16.49 -21.73
C THR A 25 -8.09 17.31 -22.65
N PRO A 26 -9.42 17.43 -22.39
CA PRO A 26 -10.30 18.31 -23.17
C PRO A 26 -9.94 19.80 -23.08
N GLN A 27 -9.13 20.21 -22.10
CA GLN A 27 -8.62 21.59 -21.96
C GLN A 27 -7.37 21.84 -22.82
N GLY A 28 -6.98 20.89 -23.67
CA GLY A 28 -5.78 20.95 -24.51
C GLY A 28 -4.48 20.67 -23.75
N LYS A 29 -4.56 20.04 -22.56
CA LYS A 29 -3.38 19.63 -21.79
C LYS A 29 -3.03 18.18 -22.10
N HIS A 30 -1.82 17.93 -22.56
CA HIS A 30 -1.31 16.61 -22.90
C HIS A 30 -0.07 16.28 -22.06
N VAL A 31 -0.08 15.09 -21.45
CA VAL A 31 1.03 14.62 -20.61
C VAL A 31 2.30 14.54 -21.43
N TYR A 32 3.39 15.09 -20.91
CA TYR A 32 4.71 15.17 -21.56
C TYR A 32 4.78 15.99 -22.84
N ASP A 33 3.78 16.83 -23.09
CA ASP A 33 3.84 17.89 -24.10
C ASP A 33 3.86 19.26 -23.39
N ASN A 34 2.75 19.58 -22.73
CA ASN A 34 2.55 20.83 -22.00
C ASN A 34 2.08 20.64 -20.55
N MET A 35 2.09 19.39 -20.05
CA MET A 35 1.71 19.01 -18.70
C MET A 35 2.71 17.98 -18.14
N TRP A 36 3.19 18.22 -16.92
CA TRP A 36 4.11 17.32 -16.23
C TRP A 36 3.35 16.31 -15.37
N THR A 37 4.01 15.23 -14.93
CA THR A 37 3.40 14.30 -13.97
C THR A 37 4.41 13.68 -13.01
N ALA A 38 3.93 13.23 -11.85
CA ALA A 38 4.73 12.50 -10.86
C ALA A 38 4.94 11.02 -11.23
N TYR A 39 4.23 10.52 -12.22
CA TYR A 39 4.26 9.10 -12.61
C TYR A 39 5.13 8.87 -13.85
N PRO A 40 5.77 7.70 -14.00
CA PRO A 40 6.43 7.28 -15.23
C PRO A 40 5.46 7.12 -16.43
N PRO A 41 5.93 7.11 -17.68
CA PRO A 41 5.09 7.36 -18.86
C PRO A 41 4.11 6.24 -19.26
N LEU A 42 4.34 4.98 -18.86
CA LEU A 42 3.40 3.91 -19.17
C LEU A 42 2.11 4.01 -18.35
N PHE A 43 2.17 4.57 -17.12
CA PHE A 43 0.98 4.75 -16.31
C PHE A 43 -0.08 5.67 -16.95
N PRO A 44 0.22 6.93 -17.33
CA PRO A 44 -0.75 7.78 -18.02
C PRO A 44 -1.17 7.20 -19.36
N ALA A 45 -0.28 6.51 -20.08
CA ALA A 45 -0.62 5.83 -21.34
C ALA A 45 -1.63 4.68 -21.16
N LEU A 46 -1.76 4.12 -19.96
CA LEU A 46 -2.78 3.12 -19.61
C LEU A 46 -4.05 3.76 -19.04
N MET A 47 -3.90 4.75 -18.15
CA MET A 47 -5.01 5.36 -17.42
C MET A 47 -5.85 6.29 -18.31
N LEU A 48 -5.23 7.15 -19.13
CA LEU A 48 -5.96 8.15 -19.92
C LEU A 48 -6.89 7.53 -20.99
N PRO A 49 -6.51 6.46 -21.72
CA PRO A 49 -7.46 5.79 -22.61
C PRO A 49 -8.68 5.21 -21.88
N VAL A 50 -8.52 4.77 -20.63
CA VAL A 50 -9.64 4.30 -19.80
C VAL A 50 -10.56 5.46 -19.44
N PHE A 51 -9.99 6.61 -19.08
CA PHE A 51 -10.76 7.84 -18.85
C PHE A 51 -11.52 8.29 -20.10
N GLU A 52 -10.86 8.28 -21.27
CA GLU A 52 -11.49 8.65 -22.54
C GLU A 52 -12.66 7.71 -22.88
N LEU A 53 -12.46 6.39 -22.73
CA LEU A 53 -13.51 5.40 -22.95
C LEU A 53 -14.70 5.60 -22.00
N ALA A 54 -14.43 5.85 -20.72
CA ALA A 54 -15.46 6.12 -19.72
C ALA A 54 -16.25 7.40 -20.03
N SER A 55 -15.57 8.45 -20.51
CA SER A 55 -16.16 9.76 -20.82
C SER A 55 -17.10 9.74 -22.03
N ARG A 56 -17.08 8.68 -22.84
CA ARG A 56 -18.02 8.48 -23.96
C ARG A 56 -19.38 7.96 -23.51
N ILE A 57 -19.52 7.55 -22.24
CA ILE A 57 -20.76 7.07 -21.65
C ILE A 57 -21.40 8.25 -20.88
N PRO A 58 -22.68 8.58 -21.12
CA PRO A 58 -23.36 9.63 -20.36
C PRO A 58 -23.23 9.41 -18.85
N PRO A 59 -22.90 10.44 -18.05
CA PRO A 59 -22.78 10.29 -16.61
C PRO A 59 -24.13 9.86 -16.01
N TRP A 60 -24.07 9.01 -14.98
CA TRP A 60 -25.24 8.66 -14.16
C TRP A 60 -25.30 9.58 -12.92
N VAL A 61 -25.98 9.17 -11.83
CA VAL A 61 -26.14 9.97 -10.61
C VAL A 61 -24.78 10.33 -9.99
N GLU A 62 -23.82 9.40 -10.05
CA GLU A 62 -22.42 9.62 -9.68
C GLU A 62 -21.58 9.74 -10.96
N PRO A 63 -21.08 10.96 -11.32
CA PRO A 63 -20.33 11.18 -12.56
C PRO A 63 -19.09 10.30 -12.71
N ARG A 64 -18.50 9.88 -11.58
CA ARG A 64 -17.25 9.11 -11.55
C ARG A 64 -17.44 7.61 -11.81
N LEU A 65 -18.68 7.12 -11.86
CA LEU A 65 -19.03 5.70 -11.85
C LEU A 65 -18.31 4.88 -12.94
N PHE A 66 -18.39 5.32 -14.19
CA PHE A 66 -17.86 4.55 -15.33
C PHE A 66 -16.33 4.51 -15.31
N PHE A 67 -15.69 5.63 -14.98
CA PHE A 67 -14.24 5.66 -14.83
C PHE A 67 -13.77 4.74 -13.70
N HIS A 68 -14.39 4.84 -12.52
CA HIS A 68 -14.07 3.97 -11.39
C HIS A 68 -14.24 2.49 -11.74
N THR A 69 -15.31 2.16 -12.46
CA THR A 69 -15.62 0.79 -12.85
C THR A 69 -14.58 0.25 -13.83
N PHE A 70 -14.32 0.96 -14.93
CA PHE A 70 -13.38 0.48 -15.96
C PHE A 70 -11.95 0.45 -15.44
N PHE A 71 -11.52 1.47 -14.70
CA PHE A 71 -10.19 1.48 -14.12
C PHE A 71 -10.03 0.43 -13.03
N GLY A 72 -11.04 0.24 -12.16
CA GLY A 72 -11.07 -0.84 -11.18
C GLY A 72 -11.02 -2.24 -11.81
N MET A 73 -11.73 -2.47 -12.92
CA MET A 73 -11.64 -3.73 -13.69
C MET A 73 -10.24 -3.95 -14.28
N LEU A 74 -9.60 -2.90 -14.79
CA LEU A 74 -8.21 -2.97 -15.27
C LEU A 74 -7.26 -3.35 -14.12
N LEU A 75 -7.39 -2.72 -12.96
CA LEU A 75 -6.56 -3.06 -11.80
C LEU A 75 -6.85 -4.47 -11.28
N LEU A 76 -8.11 -4.93 -11.32
CA LEU A 76 -8.49 -6.29 -10.93
C LEU A 76 -7.85 -7.35 -11.83
N LEU A 77 -7.65 -7.06 -13.12
CA LEU A 77 -6.91 -7.93 -14.04
C LEU A 77 -5.46 -8.10 -13.58
N PHE A 78 -4.79 -7.00 -13.23
CA PHE A 78 -3.43 -7.04 -12.71
C PHE A 78 -3.35 -7.76 -11.35
N GLU A 79 -4.32 -7.53 -10.47
CA GLU A 79 -4.36 -8.17 -9.15
C GLU A 79 -4.64 -9.68 -9.24
N SER A 80 -5.50 -10.09 -10.18
CA SER A 80 -5.68 -11.51 -10.52
C SER A 80 -4.37 -12.12 -11.02
N GLY A 81 -3.62 -11.37 -11.84
CA GLY A 81 -2.26 -11.72 -12.24
C GLY A 81 -1.31 -11.86 -11.05
N ASN A 82 -1.36 -10.96 -10.07
CA ASN A 82 -0.57 -11.03 -8.84
C ASN A 82 -0.85 -12.33 -8.09
N LEU A 83 -2.11 -12.72 -7.90
CA LEU A 83 -2.47 -13.98 -7.25
C LEU A 83 -1.89 -15.21 -7.97
N ILE A 84 -1.97 -15.23 -9.31
CA ILE A 84 -1.38 -16.30 -10.13
C ILE A 84 0.15 -16.33 -9.97
N LEU A 85 0.80 -15.17 -9.93
CA LEU A 85 2.25 -15.08 -9.80
C LEU A 85 2.72 -15.46 -8.39
N ILE A 86 1.99 -15.08 -7.35
CA ILE A 86 2.23 -15.52 -5.97
C ILE A 86 2.19 -17.04 -5.89
N TYR A 87 1.16 -17.68 -6.47
CA TYR A 87 1.07 -19.15 -6.55
C TYR A 87 2.30 -19.77 -7.23
N ARG A 88 2.69 -19.24 -8.40
CA ARG A 88 3.80 -19.78 -9.20
C ARG A 88 5.15 -19.58 -8.52
N LEU A 89 5.36 -18.44 -7.87
CA LEU A 89 6.56 -18.16 -7.09
C LEU A 89 6.63 -19.04 -5.83
N ALA A 90 5.52 -19.21 -5.12
CA ALA A 90 5.44 -20.12 -3.98
C ALA A 90 5.81 -21.56 -4.38
N ALA A 91 5.27 -22.06 -5.49
CA ALA A 91 5.62 -23.38 -6.02
C ALA A 91 7.13 -23.51 -6.30
N LYS A 92 7.76 -22.50 -6.91
CA LYS A 92 9.21 -22.45 -7.16
C LYS A 92 10.06 -22.40 -5.89
N LEU A 93 9.54 -21.84 -4.80
CA LEU A 93 10.22 -21.80 -3.49
C LEU A 93 10.13 -23.14 -2.75
N ILE A 94 9.07 -23.92 -2.99
CA ILE A 94 8.84 -25.23 -2.37
C ILE A 94 9.58 -26.34 -3.09
N GLU A 95 9.70 -26.27 -4.42
CA GLU A 95 10.46 -27.24 -5.22
C GLU A 95 11.91 -27.34 -4.72
N ARG A 96 12.20 -28.41 -3.96
CA ARG A 96 13.57 -28.76 -3.59
C ARG A 96 14.38 -28.98 -4.87
N PRO A 97 15.63 -28.49 -4.97
CA PRO A 97 16.52 -28.96 -6.02
C PRO A 97 16.59 -30.50 -5.90
N ASN A 98 16.27 -31.21 -6.98
CA ASN A 98 16.30 -32.66 -7.04
C ASN A 98 17.60 -33.20 -6.41
N ILE A 99 17.47 -33.95 -5.32
CA ILE A 99 18.54 -34.73 -4.69
C ILE A 99 19.05 -35.86 -5.63
N GLY A 100 18.51 -35.97 -6.85
CA GLY A 100 18.97 -36.94 -7.86
C GLY A 100 20.37 -36.69 -8.44
N SER A 101 21.00 -35.53 -8.22
CA SER A 101 22.39 -35.28 -8.68
C SER A 101 23.48 -35.69 -7.68
N LEU A 102 23.13 -35.96 -6.42
CA LEU A 102 24.08 -36.46 -5.40
C LEU A 102 24.09 -38.00 -5.35
N GLU A 103 22.97 -38.66 -5.63
CA GLU A 103 22.94 -40.14 -5.68
C GLU A 103 23.67 -40.71 -6.89
N SER A 104 23.74 -40.01 -8.03
CA SER A 104 24.48 -40.49 -9.21
C SER A 104 26.00 -40.45 -9.04
N GLY A 105 26.51 -39.62 -8.12
CA GLY A 105 27.92 -39.58 -7.74
C GLY A 105 28.29 -40.68 -6.74
N ILE A 106 27.42 -40.95 -5.75
CA ILE A 106 27.68 -41.96 -4.72
C ILE A 106 27.51 -43.39 -5.28
N ARG A 107 26.60 -43.59 -6.25
CA ARG A 107 26.37 -44.92 -6.85
C ARG A 107 27.46 -45.37 -7.82
N LYS A 108 28.34 -44.46 -8.29
CA LYS A 108 29.52 -44.84 -9.10
C LYS A 108 30.75 -45.20 -8.28
N THR A 109 30.79 -44.86 -6.99
CA THR A 109 31.87 -45.27 -6.07
C THR A 109 31.55 -46.53 -5.27
N ALA A 110 30.31 -47.04 -5.33
CA ALA A 110 29.86 -48.20 -4.54
C ALA A 110 29.53 -49.44 -5.42
N VAL A 111 30.25 -49.63 -6.53
CA VAL A 111 30.26 -50.90 -7.28
C VAL A 111 31.63 -51.53 -7.10
N ASN A 112 31.89 -52.04 -5.90
CA ASN A 112 32.89 -53.07 -5.58
C ASN A 112 32.82 -53.43 -4.09
N SER A 113 31.67 -53.90 -3.62
CA SER A 113 31.57 -54.71 -2.41
C SER A 113 30.24 -55.46 -2.40
N THR A 114 30.34 -56.76 -2.11
CA THR A 114 29.34 -57.84 -2.10
C THR A 114 28.11 -57.60 -1.20
N PRO A 115 27.04 -58.40 -1.38
CA PRO A 115 25.71 -58.09 -0.85
C PRO A 115 25.50 -58.68 0.56
N SER A 116 25.08 -57.85 1.49
CA SER A 116 24.38 -58.29 2.70
C SER A 116 23.20 -57.35 2.92
N GLY A 117 22.02 -57.94 3.00
CA GLY A 117 20.76 -57.24 2.94
C GLY A 117 20.53 -56.27 4.09
N GLU A 118 19.99 -55.12 3.74
CA GLU A 118 18.89 -54.49 4.46
C GLU A 118 18.26 -53.48 3.50
N SER A 119 16.99 -53.68 3.20
CA SER A 119 16.20 -52.84 2.32
C SER A 119 15.96 -51.49 3.00
N ALA A 120 16.85 -50.54 2.75
CA ALA A 120 16.61 -49.13 3.07
C ALA A 120 15.40 -48.66 2.26
N ARG A 121 14.23 -48.64 2.93
CA ARG A 121 12.99 -48.07 2.41
C ARG A 121 13.23 -46.62 2.01
N PRO A 122 12.82 -46.18 0.81
CA PRO A 122 12.93 -44.77 0.45
C PRO A 122 12.01 -43.96 1.35
N LEU A 123 12.60 -42.96 2.00
CA LEU A 123 11.92 -41.95 2.81
C LEU A 123 10.80 -41.29 2.00
N ILE A 124 9.56 -41.57 2.39
CA ILE A 124 8.33 -40.77 2.24
C ILE A 124 8.36 -39.82 1.03
N GLN A 125 7.89 -40.32 -0.13
CA GLN A 125 7.36 -39.44 -1.17
C GLN A 125 6.15 -38.70 -0.59
N VAL A 126 6.31 -37.41 -0.31
CA VAL A 126 5.19 -36.55 0.06
C VAL A 126 4.20 -36.55 -1.11
N PRO A 127 2.93 -36.92 -0.91
CA PRO A 127 1.94 -36.94 -1.97
C PRO A 127 1.85 -35.56 -2.65
N SER A 128 1.76 -35.54 -3.98
CA SER A 128 1.66 -34.32 -4.80
C SER A 128 0.54 -33.36 -4.35
N GLY A 129 -0.51 -33.87 -3.70
CA GLY A 129 -1.58 -33.08 -3.09
C GLY A 129 -1.12 -32.15 -1.96
N PHE A 130 -0.11 -32.53 -1.16
CA PHE A 130 0.41 -31.68 -0.07
C PHE A 130 1.29 -30.54 -0.59
N ALA A 131 2.00 -30.74 -1.71
CA ALA A 131 2.77 -29.67 -2.36
C ALA A 131 1.83 -28.58 -2.92
N SER A 132 0.69 -28.99 -3.51
CA SER A 132 -0.37 -28.08 -3.98
C SER A 132 -0.97 -27.24 -2.85
N LEU A 133 -1.30 -27.86 -1.71
CA LEU A 133 -1.82 -27.13 -0.54
C LEU A 133 -0.81 -26.09 0.00
N SER A 134 0.48 -26.42 -0.03
CA SER A 134 1.53 -25.52 0.46
C SER A 134 1.79 -24.30 -0.44
N SER A 135 1.60 -24.40 -1.76
CA SER A 135 1.74 -23.26 -2.69
C SER A 135 0.49 -22.39 -2.78
N VAL A 136 -0.68 -22.93 -2.43
CA VAL A 136 -1.95 -22.18 -2.36
C VAL A 136 -2.01 -21.30 -1.10
N LEU A 137 -1.39 -21.70 0.01
CA LEU A 137 -1.46 -20.97 1.28
C LEU A 137 -1.05 -19.48 1.14
N PRO A 138 0.10 -19.11 0.52
CA PRO A 138 0.45 -17.70 0.30
C PRO A 138 -0.62 -16.89 -0.45
N VAL A 139 -1.31 -17.53 -1.40
CA VAL A 139 -2.37 -16.91 -2.20
C VAL A 139 -3.59 -16.62 -1.33
N ILE A 140 -4.03 -17.61 -0.55
CA ILE A 140 -5.16 -17.45 0.38
C ILE A 140 -4.83 -16.37 1.40
N LEU A 141 -3.64 -16.41 2.00
CA LEU A 141 -3.22 -15.41 2.97
C LEU A 141 -3.28 -14.01 2.34
N TYR A 142 -2.68 -13.81 1.18
CA TYR A 142 -2.66 -12.51 0.52
C TYR A 142 -4.05 -12.02 0.11
N ALA A 143 -4.89 -12.89 -0.44
CA ALA A 143 -6.26 -12.56 -0.85
C ALA A 143 -7.18 -12.17 0.32
N LEU A 144 -6.91 -12.69 1.53
CA LEU A 144 -7.66 -12.36 2.74
C LEU A 144 -7.14 -11.13 3.48
N LEU A 145 -6.01 -10.56 3.07
CA LEU A 145 -5.51 -9.31 3.67
C LEU A 145 -6.37 -8.13 3.23
N PHE A 146 -6.62 -7.22 4.16
CA PHE A 146 -7.39 -6.00 3.91
C PHE A 146 -6.67 -5.06 2.93
N THR A 147 -5.36 -4.84 3.10
CA THR A 147 -4.62 -3.82 2.34
C THR A 147 -4.59 -4.05 0.83
N PRO A 148 -4.37 -5.27 0.28
CA PRO A 148 -4.48 -5.49 -1.16
C PRO A 148 -5.84 -5.09 -1.73
N VAL A 149 -6.94 -5.49 -1.05
CA VAL A 149 -8.31 -5.12 -1.46
C VAL A 149 -8.53 -3.62 -1.36
N TYR A 150 -8.13 -2.99 -0.26
CA TYR A 150 -8.23 -1.54 -0.07
C TYR A 150 -7.44 -0.76 -1.13
N THR A 151 -6.22 -1.23 -1.43
CA THR A 151 -5.33 -0.60 -2.42
C THR A 151 -5.92 -0.70 -3.81
N LEU A 152 -6.47 -1.87 -4.18
CA LEU A 152 -7.13 -2.10 -5.47
C LEU A 152 -8.29 -1.12 -5.73
N LEU A 153 -8.97 -0.68 -4.67
CA LEU A 153 -10.13 0.22 -4.80
C LEU A 153 -9.75 1.70 -4.97
N GLY A 154 -8.48 2.08 -4.77
CA GLY A 154 -8.11 3.50 -4.76
C GLY A 154 -6.76 3.87 -5.36
N TRP A 155 -5.89 2.90 -5.67
CA TRP A 155 -4.54 3.14 -6.18
C TRP A 155 -4.12 2.07 -7.18
N PHE A 156 -3.25 2.43 -8.11
CA PHE A 156 -2.79 1.55 -9.18
C PHE A 156 -1.66 0.58 -8.80
N GLU A 157 -1.32 0.40 -7.51
CA GLU A 157 -0.14 -0.39 -7.08
C GLU A 157 -0.13 -1.84 -7.57
N ALA A 158 -1.32 -2.41 -7.84
CA ALA A 158 -1.47 -3.75 -8.41
C ALA A 158 -0.68 -3.92 -9.73
N THR A 159 -0.66 -2.89 -10.58
CA THR A 159 -0.02 -2.91 -11.91
C THR A 159 1.51 -3.00 -11.85
N PRO A 160 2.24 -2.07 -11.18
CA PRO A 160 3.70 -2.19 -11.07
C PRO A 160 4.11 -3.40 -10.21
N LEU A 161 3.30 -3.81 -9.22
CA LEU A 161 3.54 -5.05 -8.48
C LEU A 161 3.49 -6.28 -9.40
N PHE A 162 2.49 -6.34 -10.29
CA PHE A 162 2.38 -7.40 -11.30
C PHE A 162 3.63 -7.50 -12.16
N PHE A 163 4.13 -6.38 -12.68
CA PHE A 163 5.35 -6.41 -13.49
C PHE A 163 6.58 -6.85 -12.68
N MET A 164 6.67 -6.50 -11.41
CA MET A 164 7.75 -6.98 -10.53
C MET A 164 7.65 -8.50 -10.31
N LEU A 165 6.47 -9.01 -9.94
CA LEU A 165 6.28 -10.44 -9.72
C LEU A 165 6.43 -11.25 -11.01
N LEU A 166 5.99 -10.72 -12.15
CA LEU A 166 6.16 -11.32 -13.47
C LEU A 166 7.63 -11.35 -13.87
N GLY A 167 8.34 -10.25 -13.67
CA GLY A 167 9.79 -10.16 -13.89
C GLY A 167 10.54 -11.20 -13.06
N LEU A 168 10.19 -11.34 -11.78
CA LEU A 168 10.78 -12.33 -10.88
C LEU A 168 10.41 -13.77 -11.28
N ASP A 169 9.14 -14.05 -11.57
CA ASP A 169 8.69 -15.37 -12.02
C ASP A 169 9.42 -15.81 -13.30
N LEU A 170 9.49 -14.94 -14.30
CA LEU A 170 10.16 -15.21 -15.57
C LEU A 170 11.67 -15.38 -15.40
N LEU A 171 12.30 -14.64 -14.49
CA LEU A 171 13.72 -14.77 -14.16
C LEU A 171 14.04 -16.16 -13.58
N LEU A 172 13.13 -16.67 -12.75
CA LEU A 172 13.22 -17.98 -12.09
C LEU A 172 12.63 -19.13 -12.93
N SER A 173 12.15 -18.83 -14.14
CA SER A 173 11.60 -19.85 -15.03
C SER A 173 12.72 -20.75 -15.57
N ARG A 174 12.45 -22.07 -15.64
CA ARG A 174 13.36 -23.04 -16.26
C ARG A 174 13.32 -23.00 -17.80
N ARG A 175 12.35 -22.28 -18.39
CA ARG A 175 12.22 -22.19 -19.86
C ARG A 175 13.38 -21.35 -20.43
N ARG A 176 14.03 -21.88 -21.48
CA ARG A 176 15.13 -21.17 -22.16
C ARG A 176 14.64 -19.81 -22.67
N GLY A 177 15.41 -18.76 -22.41
CA GLY A 177 15.12 -17.40 -22.87
C GLY A 177 14.11 -16.61 -22.02
N SER A 178 13.44 -17.20 -21.02
CA SER A 178 12.49 -16.46 -20.17
C SER A 178 13.11 -15.27 -19.42
N TRP A 179 14.42 -15.30 -19.16
CA TRP A 179 15.14 -14.17 -18.57
C TRP A 179 15.13 -12.90 -19.45
N LEU A 180 14.99 -13.02 -20.78
CA LEU A 180 14.79 -11.87 -21.66
C LEU A 180 13.41 -11.24 -21.45
N LEU A 181 12.37 -12.06 -21.35
CA LEU A 181 11.02 -11.60 -21.02
C LEU A 181 10.95 -11.00 -19.61
N SER A 182 11.77 -11.49 -18.68
CA SER A 182 11.94 -10.86 -17.37
C SER A 182 12.49 -9.43 -17.50
N ALA A 183 13.47 -9.17 -18.38
CA ALA A 183 13.97 -7.83 -18.64
C ALA A 183 12.88 -6.91 -19.19
N VAL A 184 12.06 -7.41 -20.13
CA VAL A 184 10.90 -6.68 -20.69
C VAL A 184 9.90 -6.36 -19.59
N ALA A 185 9.45 -7.35 -18.80
CA ALA A 185 8.50 -7.13 -17.71
C ALA A 185 9.03 -6.13 -16.67
N THR A 186 10.32 -6.23 -16.32
CA THR A 186 10.98 -5.31 -15.39
C THR A 186 11.01 -3.88 -15.94
N ALA A 187 11.29 -3.71 -17.23
CA ALA A 187 11.28 -2.41 -17.90
C ALA A 187 9.88 -1.79 -17.98
N LEU A 188 8.86 -2.57 -18.34
CA LEU A 188 7.46 -2.12 -18.33
C LEU A 188 7.01 -1.73 -16.91
N GLY A 189 7.43 -2.50 -15.90
CA GLY A 189 7.23 -2.16 -14.50
C GLY A 189 7.86 -0.82 -14.15
N PHE A 190 9.13 -0.60 -14.52
CA PHE A 190 9.83 0.67 -14.31
C PHE A 190 9.13 1.86 -14.99
N LEU A 191 8.64 1.67 -16.23
CA LEU A 191 7.87 2.66 -16.96
C LEU A 191 6.47 2.92 -16.36
N THR A 192 6.01 2.08 -15.44
CA THR A 192 4.76 2.28 -14.68
C THR A 192 5.04 2.93 -13.32
N LYS A 193 6.09 2.47 -12.61
CA LYS A 193 6.55 3.00 -11.32
C LYS A 193 8.02 2.62 -11.12
N LEU A 194 8.80 3.38 -10.36
CA LEU A 194 10.25 3.13 -10.28
C LEU A 194 10.65 1.80 -9.59
N THR A 195 9.82 1.29 -8.67
CA THR A 195 10.14 0.15 -7.79
C THR A 195 10.59 -1.13 -8.51
N PRO A 196 9.97 -1.60 -9.61
CA PRO A 196 10.37 -2.82 -10.29
C PRO A 196 11.81 -2.82 -10.83
N ALA A 197 12.42 -1.65 -11.06
CA ALA A 197 13.83 -1.56 -11.49
C ALA A 197 14.81 -2.19 -10.50
N LEU A 198 14.42 -2.38 -9.23
CA LEU A 198 15.19 -3.13 -8.23
C LEU A 198 15.49 -4.58 -8.66
N LEU A 199 14.74 -5.15 -9.60
CA LEU A 199 15.02 -6.49 -10.15
C LEU A 199 16.23 -6.54 -11.08
N ALA A 200 16.61 -5.44 -11.72
CA ALA A 200 17.74 -5.42 -12.65
C ALA A 200 19.07 -5.86 -11.99
N PRO A 201 19.52 -5.29 -10.85
CA PRO A 201 20.73 -5.76 -10.18
C PRO A 201 20.61 -7.21 -9.66
N ILE A 202 19.40 -7.66 -9.33
CA ILE A 202 19.12 -9.04 -8.89
C ILE A 202 19.29 -10.01 -10.06
N ALA A 203 18.75 -9.67 -11.23
CA ALA A 203 18.90 -10.44 -12.46
C ALA A 203 20.37 -10.55 -12.88
N VAL A 204 21.14 -9.47 -12.76
CA VAL A 204 22.59 -9.49 -13.03
C VAL A 204 23.29 -10.57 -12.20
N ARG A 205 22.98 -10.68 -10.91
CA ARG A 205 23.57 -11.71 -10.03
C ARG A 205 23.06 -13.11 -10.35
N TRP A 206 21.75 -13.25 -10.53
CA TRP A 206 21.10 -14.53 -10.86
C TRP A 206 21.64 -15.12 -12.18
N LEU A 207 21.91 -14.28 -13.17
CA LEU A 207 22.44 -14.70 -14.47
C LEU A 207 23.95 -14.99 -14.47
N GLY A 208 24.60 -14.94 -13.30
CA GLY A 208 25.95 -15.46 -13.08
C GLY A 208 27.00 -14.40 -12.76
N ALA A 209 26.67 -13.10 -12.76
CA ALA A 209 27.67 -12.06 -12.53
C ALA A 209 28.32 -12.18 -11.14
N ARG A 210 29.62 -12.45 -11.11
CA ARG A 210 30.42 -12.49 -9.88
C ARG A 210 31.21 -11.20 -9.72
N LEU A 211 30.91 -10.47 -8.65
CA LEU A 211 31.57 -9.21 -8.28
C LEU A 211 32.83 -9.48 -7.46
N SER A 212 33.88 -9.96 -8.12
CA SER A 212 35.19 -10.14 -7.49
C SER A 212 36.31 -9.86 -8.49
N TRP A 213 37.46 -9.38 -8.00
CA TRP A 213 38.65 -9.15 -8.82
C TRP A 213 39.12 -10.40 -9.57
N ARG A 214 38.93 -11.59 -8.98
CA ARG A 214 39.22 -12.86 -9.61
C ARG A 214 38.29 -13.10 -10.81
N ALA A 215 36.99 -12.94 -10.62
CA ALA A 215 36.01 -13.13 -11.69
C ALA A 215 36.20 -12.14 -12.85
N LEU A 216 36.57 -10.89 -12.56
CA LEU A 216 36.92 -9.91 -13.60
C LEU A 216 38.06 -10.42 -14.50
N ARG A 217 39.11 -10.98 -13.90
CA ARG A 217 40.29 -11.46 -14.63
C ARG A 217 40.06 -12.77 -15.37
N THR A 218 39.27 -13.69 -14.81
CA THR A 218 39.22 -15.08 -15.29
C THR A 218 37.86 -15.56 -15.77
N GLU A 219 36.78 -14.83 -15.50
CA GLU A 219 35.41 -15.32 -15.76
C GLU A 219 34.62 -14.42 -16.71
N TRP A 220 34.69 -13.10 -16.57
CA TRP A 220 33.76 -12.18 -17.24
C TRP A 220 33.76 -12.29 -18.77
N PHE A 221 34.95 -12.45 -19.37
CA PHE A 221 35.14 -12.46 -20.82
C PHE A 221 35.31 -13.88 -21.40
N HIS A 222 35.34 -14.91 -20.57
CA HIS A 222 35.46 -16.29 -21.03
C HIS A 222 34.07 -16.89 -21.28
N SER A 223 33.74 -17.19 -22.54
CA SER A 223 32.41 -17.68 -22.95
C SER A 223 31.98 -18.99 -22.28
N GLN A 224 32.95 -19.81 -21.89
CA GLN A 224 32.71 -21.09 -21.21
C GLN A 224 32.58 -20.96 -19.68
N SER A 225 32.88 -19.78 -19.11
CA SER A 225 32.78 -19.58 -17.67
C SER A 225 31.33 -19.39 -17.23
N ARG A 226 30.97 -19.98 -16.08
CA ARG A 226 29.67 -19.74 -15.43
C ARG A 226 29.47 -18.29 -15.00
N GLY A 227 30.55 -17.53 -14.80
CA GLY A 227 30.54 -16.12 -14.43
C GLY A 227 30.61 -15.14 -15.59
N ASN A 228 30.42 -15.62 -16.83
CA ASN A 228 30.45 -14.79 -18.03
C ASN A 228 29.35 -13.70 -17.99
N LEU A 229 29.69 -12.49 -18.46
CA LEU A 229 28.77 -11.35 -18.39
C LEU A 229 27.79 -11.22 -19.57
N LEU A 230 27.84 -12.08 -20.58
CA LEU A 230 26.99 -11.96 -21.77
C LEU A 230 25.49 -11.91 -21.42
N ARG A 231 24.99 -12.82 -20.58
CA ARG A 231 23.57 -12.83 -20.19
C ARG A 231 23.19 -11.61 -19.34
N PRO A 232 23.92 -11.26 -18.26
CA PRO A 232 23.69 -10.01 -17.55
C PRO A 232 23.70 -8.77 -18.46
N THR A 233 24.68 -8.66 -19.36
CA THR A 233 24.79 -7.53 -20.29
C THR A 233 23.61 -7.48 -21.25
N LEU A 234 23.24 -8.60 -21.86
CA LEU A 234 22.06 -8.67 -22.74
C LEU A 234 20.76 -8.35 -21.99
N TYR A 235 20.65 -8.74 -20.72
CA TYR A 235 19.50 -8.40 -19.88
C TYR A 235 19.42 -6.88 -19.68
N VAL A 236 20.53 -6.24 -19.30
CA VAL A 236 20.59 -4.78 -19.08
C VAL A 236 20.36 -4.00 -20.37
N LEU A 237 20.94 -4.47 -21.49
CA LEU A 237 20.73 -3.86 -22.80
C LEU A 237 19.27 -3.97 -23.24
N LEU A 238 18.64 -5.13 -23.09
CA LEU A 238 17.22 -5.30 -23.42
C LEU A 238 16.32 -4.46 -22.51
N PHE A 239 16.60 -4.43 -21.20
CA PHE A 239 15.89 -3.57 -20.26
C PHE A 239 15.95 -2.10 -20.70
N GLY A 240 17.15 -1.59 -21.02
CA GLY A 240 17.33 -0.23 -21.54
C GLY A 240 16.65 -0.01 -22.90
N ALA A 241 16.74 -0.98 -23.81
CA ALA A 241 16.12 -0.92 -25.13
C ALA A 241 14.59 -0.86 -25.05
N VAL A 242 13.96 -1.55 -24.10
CA VAL A 242 12.51 -1.46 -23.86
C VAL A 242 12.14 -0.11 -23.26
N ILE A 243 12.93 0.42 -22.31
CA ILE A 243 12.71 1.76 -21.75
C ILE A 243 12.73 2.80 -22.85
N VAL A 244 13.73 2.75 -23.74
CA VAL A 244 13.81 3.68 -24.88
C VAL A 244 12.70 3.39 -25.88
N GLY A 245 12.55 2.15 -26.34
CA GLY A 245 11.61 1.78 -27.41
C GLY A 245 10.14 1.97 -27.07
N VAL A 246 9.75 1.76 -25.80
CA VAL A 246 8.37 1.96 -25.33
C VAL A 246 8.19 3.32 -24.67
N GLY A 247 9.15 3.76 -23.87
CA GLY A 247 9.05 5.01 -23.10
C GLY A 247 9.29 6.26 -23.93
N TYR A 248 10.26 6.27 -24.86
CA TYR A 248 10.58 7.46 -25.66
C TYR A 248 9.40 7.94 -26.52
N PRO A 249 8.68 7.08 -27.27
CA PRO A 249 7.52 7.51 -28.05
C PRO A 249 6.43 8.21 -27.19
N LEU A 250 6.27 7.79 -25.94
CA LEU A 250 5.28 8.37 -25.02
C LEU A 250 5.66 9.75 -24.48
N VAL A 251 6.92 10.16 -24.63
CA VAL A 251 7.45 11.43 -24.11
C VAL A 251 8.13 12.27 -25.18
N ALA A 252 8.02 11.88 -26.45
CA ALA A 252 8.79 12.44 -27.55
C ALA A 252 8.54 13.93 -27.79
N ALA A 253 7.34 14.42 -27.44
CA ALA A 253 6.98 15.84 -27.56
C ALA A 253 7.87 16.72 -26.67
N ASN A 254 8.01 16.35 -25.39
CA ASN A 254 8.87 17.07 -24.45
C ASN A 254 9.50 16.12 -23.41
N PRO A 255 10.65 15.50 -23.74
CA PRO A 255 11.31 14.56 -22.84
C PRO A 255 11.73 15.16 -21.49
N ALA A 256 11.91 16.48 -21.41
CA ALA A 256 12.24 17.14 -20.14
C ALA A 256 11.10 17.01 -19.13
N LEU A 257 9.85 16.97 -19.58
CA LEU A 257 8.69 16.73 -18.71
C LEU A 257 8.65 15.29 -18.21
N ALA A 258 9.23 14.31 -18.90
CA ALA A 258 9.33 12.94 -18.38
C ALA A 258 10.19 12.88 -17.10
N LEU A 259 11.20 13.74 -17.02
CA LEU A 259 12.09 13.86 -15.87
C LEU A 259 11.43 14.55 -14.66
N SER A 260 10.23 15.15 -14.82
CA SER A 260 9.50 15.76 -13.72
C SER A 260 9.17 14.75 -12.62
N SER A 261 8.92 13.49 -12.99
CA SER A 261 8.65 12.40 -12.05
C SER A 261 9.82 12.18 -11.08
N PHE A 262 11.07 12.31 -11.54
CA PHE A 262 12.24 12.27 -10.66
C PHE A 262 12.43 13.57 -9.88
N ARG A 263 12.21 14.71 -10.55
CA ARG A 263 12.38 16.03 -9.93
C ARG A 263 11.43 16.23 -8.76
N ILE A 264 10.14 15.91 -8.93
CA ILE A 264 9.12 16.09 -7.91
C ILE A 264 9.43 15.25 -6.66
N GLN A 265 9.96 14.03 -6.82
CA GLN A 265 10.37 13.18 -5.69
C GLN A 265 11.58 13.74 -4.95
N GLY A 266 12.43 14.50 -5.64
CA GLY A 266 13.58 15.19 -5.03
C GLY A 266 13.18 16.41 -4.19
N ILE A 267 12.21 17.21 -4.67
CA ILE A 267 11.84 18.51 -4.08
C ILE A 267 10.74 18.44 -3.01
N ARG A 268 9.99 17.34 -2.94
CA ARG A 268 8.93 17.15 -1.96
C ARG A 268 9.45 17.02 -0.52
N PRO A 269 8.66 17.41 0.49
CA PRO A 269 8.95 17.11 1.88
C PRO A 269 9.08 15.59 2.09
N PRO A 270 9.76 15.13 3.13
CA PRO A 270 9.54 13.77 3.64
C PRO A 270 8.14 13.67 4.26
N TRP A 271 7.44 12.54 4.11
CA TRP A 271 6.11 12.35 4.71
C TRP A 271 5.95 10.92 5.25
N GLN A 272 5.28 10.78 6.39
CA GLN A 272 4.92 9.49 7.00
C GLN A 272 6.12 8.52 7.17
N THR A 273 7.34 9.02 7.25
CA THR A 273 8.56 8.23 7.47
C THR A 273 9.27 8.68 8.73
N ILE A 274 10.24 7.91 9.21
CA ILE A 274 11.11 8.36 10.30
C ILE A 274 11.82 9.67 9.94
N TRP A 275 12.12 9.87 8.65
CA TRP A 275 12.69 11.11 8.15
C TRP A 275 11.72 12.29 8.29
N ALA A 276 10.43 12.08 8.01
CA ALA A 276 9.41 13.10 8.18
C ALA A 276 9.31 13.56 9.65
N LEU A 277 9.33 12.59 10.57
CA LEU A 277 9.30 12.87 12.01
C LEU A 277 10.53 13.64 12.50
N LEU A 278 11.72 13.24 12.04
CA LEU A 278 12.98 13.92 12.39
C LEU A 278 13.08 15.32 11.76
N ASP A 279 12.45 15.52 10.61
CA ASP A 279 12.44 16.79 9.89
C ASP A 279 11.24 17.70 10.27
N GLY A 280 10.40 17.26 11.23
CA GLY A 280 9.27 18.03 11.75
C GLY A 280 8.07 18.14 10.80
N TYR A 281 7.93 17.24 9.83
CA TYR A 281 6.82 17.23 8.87
C TYR A 281 5.80 16.15 9.21
N TYR A 282 4.55 16.56 9.48
CA TYR A 282 3.46 15.69 9.96
C TYR A 282 2.30 15.54 8.96
N GLU A 283 2.40 16.14 7.78
CA GLU A 283 1.31 16.14 6.80
C GLU A 283 1.43 14.97 5.80
N ALA A 284 0.39 14.82 4.96
CA ALA A 284 0.38 13.87 3.87
C ALA A 284 1.31 14.29 2.72
N GLY A 285 1.82 13.31 2.00
CA GLY A 285 2.59 13.53 0.79
C GLY A 285 1.70 13.75 -0.43
N ILE A 286 1.15 14.94 -0.59
CA ILE A 286 0.24 15.26 -1.71
C ILE A 286 1.06 15.63 -2.97
N VAL A 287 0.65 15.09 -4.12
CA VAL A 287 1.15 15.57 -5.43
C VAL A 287 0.38 16.85 -5.80
N PRO A 288 1.05 17.95 -6.17
CA PRO A 288 0.35 19.16 -6.58
C PRO A 288 -0.70 18.90 -7.66
N LEU A 289 -1.93 19.37 -7.44
CA LEU A 289 -3.06 19.21 -8.37
C LEU A 289 -2.80 19.91 -9.71
N ARG A 290 -2.06 21.03 -9.71
CA ARG A 290 -1.72 21.79 -10.92
C ARG A 290 -0.50 21.23 -11.65
N MET A 291 -0.70 20.13 -12.36
CA MET A 291 0.28 19.50 -13.24
C MET A 291 0.60 20.32 -14.51
N ASP A 292 -0.17 21.36 -14.78
CA ASP A 292 0.07 22.34 -15.84
C ASP A 292 1.08 23.43 -15.41
N ASN A 293 1.31 23.60 -14.11
CA ASN A 293 2.19 24.63 -13.58
C ASN A 293 3.64 24.13 -13.47
N LEU A 294 4.45 24.44 -14.49
CA LEU A 294 5.87 24.09 -14.55
C LEU A 294 6.73 24.90 -13.57
N VAL A 295 6.27 26.07 -13.12
CA VAL A 295 6.99 26.91 -12.14
C VAL A 295 7.09 26.20 -10.80
N GLY A 296 6.07 25.41 -10.42
CA GLY A 296 6.05 24.63 -9.19
C GLY A 296 7.15 23.56 -9.10
N LEU A 297 7.79 23.21 -10.21
CA LEU A 297 8.95 22.31 -10.22
C LEU A 297 10.27 23.05 -9.97
N ALA A 298 10.31 24.38 -10.15
CA ALA A 298 11.54 25.16 -10.15
C ALA A 298 12.24 25.17 -8.78
N THR A 299 11.45 25.24 -7.71
CA THR A 299 11.93 25.44 -6.33
C THR A 299 11.64 24.22 -5.45
N PRO A 300 12.46 23.97 -4.42
CA PRO A 300 12.12 23.02 -3.36
C PRO A 300 10.75 23.34 -2.75
N LEU A 301 9.90 22.34 -2.57
CA LEU A 301 8.63 22.50 -1.83
C LEU A 301 8.85 22.46 -0.31
N TRP A 302 10.02 21.98 0.11
CA TRP A 302 10.40 21.86 1.50
C TRP A 302 11.92 22.01 1.65
N GLN A 303 12.34 22.73 2.69
CA GLN A 303 13.75 22.84 3.07
C GLN A 303 14.04 21.88 4.21
N SER A 304 14.59 20.72 3.85
CA SER A 304 14.93 19.69 4.84
C SER A 304 16.17 20.07 5.63
N SER A 305 16.11 19.87 6.94
CA SER A 305 17.25 19.99 7.86
C SER A 305 18.17 18.76 7.82
N LEU A 306 17.69 17.64 7.25
CA LEU A 306 18.40 16.38 7.23
C LEU A 306 19.54 16.36 6.19
N PRO A 307 20.68 15.73 6.51
CA PRO A 307 21.83 15.64 5.60
C PRO A 307 21.58 14.55 4.53
N TRP A 308 20.66 14.79 3.59
CA TRP A 308 20.24 13.81 2.58
C TRP A 308 21.39 13.19 1.77
N ASN A 309 22.44 13.97 1.48
CA ASN A 309 23.62 13.45 0.79
C ASN A 309 24.35 12.38 1.63
N ALA A 310 24.47 12.58 2.94
CA ALA A 310 25.08 11.62 3.85
C ALA A 310 24.18 10.38 4.03
N ILE A 311 22.86 10.57 4.13
CA ILE A 311 21.87 9.49 4.21
C ILE A 311 21.95 8.62 2.93
N LEU A 312 21.94 9.24 1.75
CA LEU A 312 22.09 8.56 0.47
C LEU A 312 23.40 7.76 0.41
N LEU A 313 24.52 8.38 0.80
CA LEU A 313 25.81 7.71 0.81
C LEU A 313 25.82 6.50 1.75
N LEU A 314 25.30 6.65 2.98
CA LEU A 314 25.22 5.56 3.95
C LEU A 314 24.37 4.40 3.44
N PHE A 315 23.14 4.67 3.00
CA PHE A 315 22.23 3.64 2.49
C PHE A 315 22.77 2.99 1.21
N GLY A 316 23.42 3.76 0.34
CA GLY A 316 24.07 3.27 -0.87
C GLY A 316 25.23 2.32 -0.56
N LEU A 317 26.15 2.74 0.33
CA LEU A 317 27.29 1.91 0.74
C LEU A 317 26.87 0.62 1.44
N LEU A 318 25.90 0.69 2.35
CA LEU A 318 25.36 -0.48 3.03
C LEU A 318 24.64 -1.44 2.06
N TYR A 319 23.91 -0.91 1.07
CA TYR A 319 23.29 -1.74 0.04
C TYR A 319 24.33 -2.41 -0.86
N VAL A 320 25.37 -1.69 -1.29
CA VAL A 320 26.49 -2.28 -2.05
C VAL A 320 27.20 -3.36 -1.24
N TRP A 321 27.41 -3.13 0.06
CA TRP A 321 27.97 -4.13 0.96
C TRP A 321 27.08 -5.39 1.08
N LEU A 322 25.75 -5.24 1.19
CA LEU A 322 24.81 -6.36 1.16
C LEU A 322 24.87 -7.08 -0.20
N TYR A 323 24.80 -6.35 -1.31
CA TYR A 323 24.77 -6.88 -2.67
C TYR A 323 26.00 -7.70 -3.06
N THR A 324 27.16 -7.32 -2.53
CA THR A 324 28.45 -7.98 -2.80
C THR A 324 28.69 -9.22 -1.93
N ARG A 325 27.81 -9.53 -0.96
CA ARG A 325 27.96 -10.74 -0.14
C ARG A 325 27.85 -12.03 -0.97
N PRO A 326 28.54 -13.11 -0.54
CA PRO A 326 28.60 -14.37 -1.26
C PRO A 326 27.36 -15.25 -1.02
N TYR A 327 26.18 -14.72 -1.36
CA TYR A 327 24.94 -15.51 -1.31
C TYR A 327 24.94 -16.62 -2.37
N ASP A 328 24.20 -17.70 -2.10
CA ASP A 328 23.97 -18.74 -3.09
C ASP A 328 22.88 -18.31 -4.08
N TRP A 329 23.31 -17.62 -5.14
CA TRP A 329 22.44 -17.16 -6.23
C TRP A 329 21.95 -18.31 -7.13
N SER A 330 22.28 -19.57 -6.87
CA SER A 330 21.70 -20.70 -7.60
C SER A 330 20.35 -21.15 -7.03
N HIS A 331 20.06 -20.81 -5.78
CA HIS A 331 18.82 -21.17 -5.10
C HIS A 331 17.71 -20.15 -5.40
N PRO A 332 16.50 -20.55 -5.86
CA PRO A 332 15.42 -19.60 -6.21
C PRO A 332 15.00 -18.67 -5.07
N ARG A 333 15.17 -19.12 -3.82
CA ARG A 333 14.92 -18.31 -2.62
C ARG A 333 15.78 -17.05 -2.53
N THR A 334 17.02 -17.09 -3.04
CA THR A 334 17.97 -15.99 -2.96
C THR A 334 17.50 -14.72 -3.67
N PRO A 335 17.16 -14.74 -4.97
CA PRO A 335 16.63 -13.57 -5.65
C PRO A 335 15.29 -13.10 -5.09
N VAL A 336 14.40 -13.99 -4.61
CA VAL A 336 13.12 -13.58 -4.00
C VAL A 336 13.35 -12.85 -2.67
N ALA A 337 14.17 -13.40 -1.78
CA ALA A 337 14.48 -12.75 -0.51
C ALA A 337 15.30 -11.47 -0.68
N PHE A 338 16.20 -11.42 -1.67
CA PHE A 338 16.94 -10.21 -1.98
C PHE A 338 16.05 -9.13 -2.62
N ALA A 339 15.03 -9.51 -3.40
CA ALA A 339 14.01 -8.59 -3.89
C ALA A 339 13.20 -7.99 -2.73
N ALA A 340 12.72 -8.84 -1.81
CA ALA A 340 12.05 -8.38 -0.59
C ALA A 340 12.93 -7.43 0.24
N THR A 341 14.20 -7.79 0.41
CA THR A 341 15.21 -6.98 1.10
C THR A 341 15.37 -5.63 0.41
N SER A 342 15.46 -5.60 -0.92
CA SER A 342 15.65 -4.37 -1.70
C SER A 342 14.45 -3.44 -1.63
N VAL A 343 13.24 -4.00 -1.63
CA VAL A 343 11.99 -3.23 -1.48
C VAL A 343 11.91 -2.61 -0.09
N ILE A 344 12.15 -3.39 0.97
CA ILE A 344 12.15 -2.86 2.34
C ILE A 344 13.25 -1.80 2.50
N TRP A 345 14.44 -2.06 1.95
CA TRP A 345 15.56 -1.13 1.98
C TRP A 345 15.21 0.21 1.30
N LEU A 346 14.54 0.15 0.15
CA LEU A 346 14.04 1.34 -0.55
C LEU A 346 13.07 2.13 0.34
N PHE A 347 12.15 1.47 1.05
CA PHE A 347 11.18 2.16 1.90
C PHE A 347 11.78 2.70 3.21
N LEU A 348 12.82 2.06 3.75
CA LEU A 348 13.59 2.61 4.87
C LEU A 348 14.40 3.86 4.45
N TYR A 349 14.87 3.88 3.21
CA TYR A 349 15.61 5.01 2.63
C TYR A 349 14.68 6.16 2.15
N SER A 350 13.52 5.83 1.58
CA SER A 350 12.64 6.78 0.89
C SER A 350 12.24 7.95 1.78
N LYS A 351 12.19 9.17 1.20
CA LYS A 351 11.64 10.37 1.87
C LYS A 351 10.19 10.15 2.31
N GLY A 352 9.43 9.45 1.49
CA GLY A 352 8.00 9.34 1.60
C GLY A 352 7.52 7.90 1.75
N TRP A 353 6.50 7.73 2.59
CA TRP A 353 5.74 6.50 2.74
C TRP A 353 4.28 6.80 2.47
N SER A 354 3.62 5.98 1.67
CA SER A 354 2.17 6.08 1.48
C SER A 354 1.52 4.75 1.86
N PRO A 355 0.30 4.77 2.43
CA PRO A 355 -0.32 3.56 2.99
C PRO A 355 -0.39 2.38 2.01
N GLN A 356 -0.66 2.66 0.74
CA GLN A 356 -0.72 1.66 -0.32
C GLN A 356 0.61 0.93 -0.57
N PHE A 357 1.76 1.49 -0.17
CA PHE A 357 3.07 0.86 -0.36
C PHE A 357 3.24 -0.43 0.45
N LEU A 358 2.40 -0.63 1.46
CA LEU A 358 2.42 -1.84 2.27
C LEU A 358 2.19 -3.12 1.43
N VAL A 359 1.45 -3.05 0.31
CA VAL A 359 1.20 -4.21 -0.58
C VAL A 359 2.49 -4.87 -1.09
N TRP A 360 3.52 -4.05 -1.36
CA TRP A 360 4.83 -4.50 -1.81
C TRP A 360 5.58 -5.32 -0.76
N ILE A 361 5.26 -5.14 0.52
CA ILE A 361 5.89 -5.84 1.63
C ILE A 361 5.09 -7.11 1.95
N LEU A 362 3.75 -6.99 1.98
CA LEU A 362 2.84 -8.10 2.27
C LEU A 362 3.03 -9.28 1.31
N VAL A 363 3.23 -9.00 0.01
CA VAL A 363 3.48 -10.04 -0.99
C VAL A 363 4.72 -10.89 -0.66
N PHE A 364 5.79 -10.28 -0.15
CA PHE A 364 7.00 -11.01 0.23
C PHE A 364 6.86 -11.69 1.59
N ILE A 365 6.08 -11.13 2.52
CA ILE A 365 5.75 -11.82 3.78
C ILE A 365 5.02 -13.12 3.49
N VAL A 366 3.99 -13.12 2.63
CA VAL A 366 3.26 -14.36 2.32
C VAL A 366 4.12 -15.37 1.57
N LEU A 367 5.07 -14.92 0.74
CA LEU A 367 5.96 -15.81 -0.01
C LEU A 367 7.09 -16.40 0.85
N LEU A 368 7.70 -15.59 1.71
CA LEU A 368 8.92 -15.96 2.45
C LEU A 368 8.66 -16.35 3.91
N LEU A 369 7.51 -15.95 4.46
CA LEU A 369 7.10 -16.23 5.83
C LEU A 369 5.61 -16.62 5.93
N PRO A 370 5.12 -17.66 5.21
CA PRO A 370 3.74 -18.16 5.31
C PRO A 370 3.51 -18.93 6.63
N THR A 371 3.59 -18.22 7.75
CA THR A 371 3.48 -18.75 9.12
C THR A 371 2.56 -17.85 9.93
N LEU A 372 2.10 -18.32 11.10
CA LEU A 372 1.32 -17.48 12.03
C LEU A 372 2.06 -16.18 12.39
N ARG A 373 3.38 -16.24 12.57
CA ARG A 373 4.21 -15.05 12.83
C ARG A 373 4.13 -14.05 11.66
N GLY A 374 4.26 -14.53 10.43
CA GLY A 374 4.15 -13.68 9.24
C GLY A 374 2.76 -13.07 9.12
N LEU A 375 1.71 -13.85 9.36
CA LEU A 375 0.32 -13.36 9.39
C LEU A 375 0.13 -12.27 10.45
N MET A 376 0.61 -12.47 11.68
CA MET A 376 0.49 -11.49 12.75
C MET A 376 1.23 -10.18 12.43
N VAL A 377 2.44 -10.27 11.87
CA VAL A 377 3.19 -9.08 11.43
C VAL A 377 2.46 -8.37 10.29
N SER A 378 1.90 -9.12 9.32
CA SER A 378 1.07 -8.55 8.26
C SER A 378 -0.13 -7.80 8.84
N VAL A 379 -0.91 -8.43 9.73
CA VAL A 379 -2.08 -7.81 10.38
C VAL A 379 -1.69 -6.56 11.14
N LEU A 380 -0.62 -6.62 11.93
CA LEU A 380 -0.14 -5.47 12.69
C LEU A 380 0.27 -4.32 11.78
N LEU A 381 1.02 -4.59 10.70
CA LEU A 381 1.39 -3.57 9.72
C LEU A 381 0.15 -2.93 9.08
N MET A 382 -0.89 -3.71 8.77
CA MET A 382 -2.14 -3.16 8.24
C MET A 382 -2.86 -2.27 9.25
N VAL A 383 -2.92 -2.67 10.52
CA VAL A 383 -3.53 -1.87 11.60
C VAL A 383 -2.78 -0.56 11.78
N LEU A 384 -1.44 -0.61 11.87
CA LEU A 384 -0.60 0.58 11.96
C LEU A 384 -0.84 1.53 10.77
N ASN A 385 -0.97 0.96 9.57
CA ASN A 385 -1.23 1.71 8.36
C ASN A 385 -2.61 2.38 8.36
N PHE A 386 -3.64 1.68 8.85
CA PHE A 386 -5.00 2.23 9.00
C PHE A 386 -5.06 3.34 10.06
N VAL A 387 -4.39 3.17 11.20
CA VAL A 387 -4.30 4.21 12.24
C VAL A 387 -3.63 5.46 11.65
N GLU A 388 -2.56 5.29 10.89
CA GLU A 388 -1.87 6.42 10.25
C GLU A 388 -2.75 7.11 9.19
N SER A 389 -3.34 6.36 8.26
CA SER A 389 -4.08 6.92 7.12
C SER A 389 -5.44 7.48 7.49
N SER A 390 -6.17 6.80 8.37
CA SER A 390 -7.58 7.07 8.63
C SER A 390 -7.81 7.73 9.97
N ILE A 391 -7.04 7.38 11.01
CA ILE A 391 -7.21 7.99 12.33
C ILE A 391 -6.38 9.27 12.40
N PHE A 392 -5.07 9.21 12.18
CA PHE A 392 -4.21 10.39 12.29
C PHE A 392 -4.49 11.42 11.18
N LEU A 393 -4.29 11.08 9.90
CA LEU A 393 -4.38 12.08 8.82
C LEU A 393 -5.78 12.71 8.66
N ILE A 394 -6.85 11.97 8.96
CA ILE A 394 -8.23 12.42 8.73
C ILE A 394 -8.88 12.87 10.04
N MET A 395 -8.90 12.01 11.06
CA MET A 395 -9.68 12.25 12.28
C MET A 395 -8.93 13.08 13.34
N LEU A 396 -7.62 12.89 13.49
CA LEU A 396 -6.79 13.43 14.59
C LEU A 396 -5.43 13.97 14.11
N PRO A 397 -5.38 14.94 13.18
CA PRO A 397 -4.13 15.41 12.56
C PRO A 397 -3.24 16.20 13.53
N SER A 398 -3.80 16.74 14.62
CA SER A 398 -3.04 17.42 15.67
C SER A 398 -2.33 16.46 16.62
N GLU A 399 -2.74 15.19 16.67
CA GLU A 399 -2.24 14.20 17.62
C GLU A 399 -0.97 13.54 17.10
N HIS A 400 0.11 14.32 16.97
CA HIS A 400 1.37 13.87 16.36
C HIS A 400 1.99 12.63 17.03
N TRP A 401 1.66 12.35 18.30
CA TRP A 401 2.11 11.14 19.00
C TRP A 401 1.58 9.86 18.35
N LEU A 402 0.40 9.89 17.70
CA LEU A 402 -0.12 8.76 16.92
C LEU A 402 0.83 8.46 15.76
N LEU A 403 1.21 9.48 14.99
CA LEU A 403 2.13 9.33 13.87
C LEU A 403 3.50 8.84 14.33
N TRP A 404 4.05 9.43 15.40
CA TRP A 404 5.32 8.95 15.99
C TRP A 404 5.25 7.46 16.34
N SER A 405 4.19 7.05 17.03
CA SER A 405 4.02 5.67 17.50
C SER A 405 3.90 4.70 16.32
N THR A 406 3.07 5.01 15.32
CA THR A 406 2.85 4.12 14.17
C THR A 406 4.06 4.03 13.27
N VAL A 407 4.71 5.15 12.95
CA VAL A 407 5.91 5.19 12.11
C VAL A 407 7.07 4.46 12.79
N LEU A 408 7.29 4.66 14.10
CA LEU A 408 8.35 3.96 14.84
C LEU A 408 8.10 2.46 14.85
N ALA A 409 6.89 2.02 15.21
CA ALA A 409 6.53 0.60 15.20
C ALA A 409 6.70 -0.02 13.81
N ARG A 410 6.19 0.64 12.75
CA ARG A 410 6.39 0.20 11.36
C ARG A 410 7.87 0.10 11.03
N THR A 411 8.65 1.14 11.29
CA THR A 411 10.09 1.19 10.96
C THR A 411 10.84 0.03 11.61
N VAL A 412 10.57 -0.23 12.89
CA VAL A 412 11.17 -1.36 13.61
C VAL A 412 10.76 -2.69 12.99
N LEU A 413 9.46 -2.89 12.69
CA LEU A 413 9.00 -4.12 12.03
C LEU A 413 9.62 -4.33 10.65
N LEU A 414 9.79 -3.26 9.87
CA LEU A 414 10.46 -3.30 8.57
C LEU A 414 11.94 -3.68 8.71
N VAL A 415 12.66 -3.12 9.68
CA VAL A 415 14.05 -3.51 9.99
C VAL A 415 14.12 -4.99 10.41
N LEU A 416 13.20 -5.46 11.25
CA LEU A 416 13.15 -6.86 11.66
C LEU A 416 12.85 -7.80 10.48
N LEU A 417 11.94 -7.42 9.59
CA LEU A 417 11.64 -8.18 8.36
C LEU A 417 12.83 -8.18 7.39
N LEU A 418 13.52 -7.06 7.23
CA LEU A 418 14.75 -6.96 6.46
C LEU A 418 15.79 -7.97 6.97
N VAL A 419 16.04 -7.99 8.29
CA VAL A 419 16.99 -8.91 8.91
C VAL A 419 16.52 -10.36 8.77
N GLU A 420 15.22 -10.65 8.94
CA GLU A 420 14.64 -11.99 8.75
C GLU A 420 14.88 -12.50 7.32
N PHE A 421 14.59 -11.67 6.30
CA PHE A 421 14.75 -12.07 4.90
C PHE A 421 16.22 -12.22 4.50
N VAL A 422 17.10 -11.33 4.95
CA VAL A 422 18.55 -11.47 4.77
C VAL A 422 19.08 -12.74 5.46
N ALA A 423 18.58 -13.05 6.66
CA ALA A 423 18.98 -14.25 7.40
C ALA A 423 18.60 -15.55 6.64
N GLN A 424 17.50 -15.58 5.88
CA GLN A 424 17.12 -16.76 5.10
C GLN A 424 18.17 -17.17 4.07
N ILE A 425 18.90 -16.19 3.52
CA ILE A 425 19.89 -16.33 2.45
C ILE A 425 21.33 -16.16 2.93
N TRP A 426 21.54 -15.91 4.23
CA TRP A 426 22.86 -15.66 4.78
C TRP A 426 23.78 -16.88 4.65
N PRO A 427 25.05 -16.72 4.24
CA PRO A 427 25.93 -17.85 3.95
C PRO A 427 26.33 -18.65 5.19
N VAL A 428 26.36 -18.04 6.38
CA VAL A 428 26.79 -18.69 7.62
C VAL A 428 25.58 -19.27 8.37
N VAL A 429 25.46 -20.60 8.39
CA VAL A 429 24.32 -21.35 8.96
C VAL A 429 24.03 -20.98 10.41
N ARG A 430 25.05 -20.90 11.27
CA ARG A 430 24.86 -20.54 12.69
C ARG A 430 24.27 -19.13 12.86
N GLN A 431 24.78 -18.16 12.10
CA GLN A 431 24.29 -16.78 12.16
C GLN A 431 22.85 -16.69 11.67
N LYS A 432 22.49 -17.44 10.61
CA LYS A 432 21.11 -17.55 10.13
C LYS A 432 20.13 -17.95 11.24
N PHE A 433 20.39 -19.02 11.98
CA PHE A 433 19.49 -19.46 13.06
C PHE A 433 19.39 -18.46 14.21
N ILE A 434 20.51 -17.85 14.60
CA ILE A 434 20.53 -16.83 15.67
C ILE A 434 19.69 -15.63 15.24
N LEU A 435 19.95 -15.08 14.05
CA LEU A 435 19.22 -13.92 13.53
C LEU A 435 17.71 -14.21 13.46
N GLN A 436 17.31 -15.35 12.89
CA GLN A 436 15.90 -15.74 12.77
C GLN A 436 15.19 -15.89 14.13
N ARG A 437 15.91 -16.37 15.16
CA ARG A 437 15.34 -16.50 16.51
C ARG A 437 15.20 -15.14 17.18
N VAL A 438 16.22 -14.28 17.07
CA VAL A 438 16.21 -12.94 17.65
C VAL A 438 15.12 -12.09 17.00
N THR A 439 15.02 -12.10 15.66
CA THR A 439 13.95 -11.41 14.93
C THR A 439 12.58 -11.96 15.30
N ALA A 440 12.41 -13.28 15.49
CA ALA A 440 11.15 -13.85 15.95
C ALA A 440 10.69 -13.26 17.29
N VAL A 441 11.58 -13.28 18.29
CA VAL A 441 11.27 -12.79 19.63
C VAL A 441 11.00 -11.28 19.59
N ALA A 442 11.84 -10.53 18.87
CA ALA A 442 11.66 -9.09 18.73
C ALA A 442 10.34 -8.72 18.03
N MET A 443 9.95 -9.42 16.96
CA MET A 443 8.67 -9.19 16.28
C MET A 443 7.47 -9.44 17.20
N TRP A 444 7.51 -10.49 18.03
CA TRP A 444 6.46 -10.74 19.02
C TRP A 444 6.44 -9.68 20.11
N ALA A 445 7.61 -9.27 20.61
CA ALA A 445 7.70 -8.21 21.62
C ALA A 445 7.14 -6.88 21.07
N VAL A 446 7.52 -6.47 19.86
CA VAL A 446 6.98 -5.26 19.22
C VAL A 446 5.48 -5.37 19.00
N THR A 447 4.99 -6.54 18.57
CA THR A 447 3.54 -6.79 18.43
C THR A 447 2.81 -6.58 19.76
N LEU A 448 3.27 -7.23 20.82
CA LEU A 448 2.65 -7.12 22.15
C LEU A 448 2.68 -5.69 22.69
N LEU A 449 3.82 -5.01 22.57
CA LEU A 449 3.97 -3.62 23.00
C LEU A 449 3.07 -2.67 22.20
N THR A 450 2.96 -2.87 20.90
CA THR A 450 2.10 -2.04 20.04
C THR A 450 0.62 -2.24 20.38
N VAL A 451 0.19 -3.49 20.60
CA VAL A 451 -1.19 -3.79 21.00
C VAL A 451 -1.50 -3.21 22.38
N ALA A 452 -0.62 -3.42 23.37
CA ALA A 452 -0.79 -2.86 24.71
C ALA A 452 -0.80 -1.33 24.69
N GLY A 453 0.13 -0.71 23.96
CA GLY A 453 0.20 0.74 23.76
C GLY A 453 -1.07 1.27 23.10
N GLY A 454 -1.59 0.59 22.07
CA GLY A 454 -2.84 0.95 21.41
C GLY A 454 -4.05 0.91 22.35
N LEU A 455 -4.14 -0.09 23.22
CA LEU A 455 -5.21 -0.19 24.22
C LEU A 455 -5.16 0.95 25.24
N VAL A 456 -3.96 1.33 25.69
CA VAL A 456 -3.75 2.46 26.61
C VAL A 456 -4.04 3.80 25.93
N ALA A 457 -3.69 3.91 24.64
CA ALA A 457 -3.85 5.12 23.85
C ALA A 457 -5.28 5.37 23.37
N ALA A 458 -6.11 4.32 23.26
CA ALA A 458 -7.49 4.40 22.78
C ALA A 458 -8.37 5.44 23.51
N PRO A 459 -8.43 5.48 24.86
CA PRO A 459 -9.21 6.51 25.56
C PRO A 459 -8.69 7.93 25.28
N VAL A 460 -7.36 8.12 25.26
CA VAL A 460 -6.75 9.43 24.97
C VAL A 460 -7.13 9.91 23.56
N ALA A 461 -7.09 9.02 22.57
CA ALA A 461 -7.50 9.33 21.21
C ALA A 461 -9.02 9.62 21.12
N ALA A 462 -9.84 8.91 21.89
CA ALA A 462 -11.28 9.16 21.95
C ALA A 462 -11.61 10.53 22.57
N ASP A 463 -10.92 10.91 23.64
CA ASP A 463 -11.05 12.22 24.28
C ASP A 463 -10.61 13.34 23.33
N ALA A 464 -9.48 13.16 22.63
CA ALA A 464 -9.01 14.11 21.62
C ALA A 464 -10.02 14.26 20.47
N TYR A 465 -10.62 13.16 20.02
CA TYR A 465 -11.66 13.17 19.00
C TYR A 465 -12.89 13.95 19.47
N GLN A 466 -13.38 13.68 20.69
CA GLN A 466 -14.50 14.41 21.26
C GLN A 466 -14.20 15.90 21.42
N ALA A 467 -13.03 16.24 21.97
CA ALA A 467 -12.60 17.64 22.13
C ALA A 467 -12.57 18.38 20.78
N ARG A 468 -12.04 17.73 19.73
CA ARG A 468 -12.03 18.29 18.38
C ARG A 468 -13.43 18.46 17.81
N ARG A 469 -14.29 17.44 17.90
CA ARG A 469 -15.67 17.51 17.39
C ARG A 469 -16.48 18.58 18.13
N TRP A 470 -16.25 18.75 19.43
CA TRP A 470 -16.85 19.82 20.24
C TRP A 470 -16.33 21.20 19.84
N ALA A 471 -15.05 21.34 19.47
CA ALA A 471 -14.51 22.62 19.02
C ALA A 471 -14.99 23.01 17.61
N GLU A 472 -15.22 22.03 16.73
CA GLU A 472 -15.65 22.25 15.35
C GLU A 472 -17.18 22.39 15.19
N THR A 473 -17.98 22.06 16.22
CA THR A 473 -19.44 22.08 16.10
C THR A 473 -20.00 23.51 16.08
N PRO A 474 -20.83 23.88 15.08
CA PRO A 474 -21.42 25.22 15.01
C PRO A 474 -22.38 25.53 16.17
N CYS A 475 -23.03 24.51 16.74
CA CYS A 475 -24.04 24.64 17.79
C CYS A 475 -23.46 24.58 19.22
N ARG A 476 -22.15 24.80 19.38
CA ARG A 476 -21.43 24.65 20.66
C ARG A 476 -22.06 25.45 21.80
N ASP A 477 -22.36 26.73 21.56
CA ASP A 477 -22.89 27.62 22.61
C ASP A 477 -24.28 27.20 23.06
N ALA A 478 -25.13 26.75 22.12
CA ALA A 478 -26.45 26.23 22.44
C ALA A 478 -26.38 24.93 23.26
N MET A 479 -25.45 24.03 22.91
CA MET A 479 -25.22 22.81 23.69
C MET A 479 -24.66 23.10 25.07
N ALA A 480 -23.72 24.04 25.20
CA ALA A 480 -23.18 24.47 26.49
C ALA A 480 -24.27 25.06 27.39
N PHE A 481 -25.14 25.90 26.83
CA PHE A 481 -26.29 26.45 27.54
C PHE A 481 -27.23 25.34 28.05
N LEU A 482 -27.56 24.35 27.21
CA LEU A 482 -28.41 23.23 27.63
C LEU A 482 -27.74 22.37 28.72
N GLN A 483 -26.42 22.16 28.65
CA GLN A 483 -25.70 21.45 29.72
C GLN A 483 -25.76 22.21 31.05
N GLU A 484 -25.65 23.54 31.03
CA GLU A 484 -25.80 24.37 32.23
C GLU A 484 -27.24 24.32 32.80
N GLN A 485 -28.24 24.22 31.92
CA GLN A 485 -29.65 24.13 32.32
C GLN A 485 -30.08 22.70 32.71
N ALA A 486 -29.20 21.70 32.68
CA ALA A 486 -29.56 20.31 32.96
C ALA A 486 -30.06 20.04 34.39
N SER A 487 -29.93 21.01 35.30
CA SER A 487 -30.56 20.98 36.64
C SER A 487 -32.07 21.25 36.61
N TRP A 488 -32.63 21.67 35.47
CA TRP A 488 -34.07 21.81 35.32
C TRP A 488 -34.80 20.46 35.54
N PRO A 489 -35.99 20.48 36.15
CA PRO A 489 -36.73 19.26 36.48
C PRO A 489 -37.15 18.48 35.22
N ASN A 490 -37.31 19.17 34.10
CA ASN A 490 -37.73 18.57 32.84
C ASN A 490 -36.53 18.34 31.91
N ARG A 491 -36.18 17.07 31.75
CA ARG A 491 -35.06 16.58 30.96
C ARG A 491 -35.49 16.14 29.55
N LEU A 492 -36.40 16.88 28.92
CA LEU A 492 -36.90 16.56 27.58
C LEU A 492 -36.53 17.66 26.57
N ILE A 493 -35.85 17.26 25.51
CA ILE A 493 -35.62 18.09 24.31
C ILE A 493 -36.49 17.54 23.19
N VAL A 494 -37.27 18.42 22.56
CA VAL A 494 -38.15 18.11 21.44
C VAL A 494 -37.70 18.93 20.23
N THR A 495 -37.66 18.28 19.07
CA THR A 495 -37.34 18.93 17.80
C THR A 495 -38.14 18.30 16.66
N ALA A 496 -38.43 19.07 15.61
CA ALA A 496 -38.93 18.51 14.35
C ALA A 496 -37.81 18.15 13.36
N GLN A 497 -36.54 18.43 13.70
CA GLN A 497 -35.41 18.32 12.77
C GLN A 497 -34.49 17.16 13.16
N PRO A 498 -34.37 16.11 12.33
CA PRO A 498 -33.45 14.99 12.58
C PRO A 498 -31.98 15.42 12.70
N GLU A 499 -31.59 16.53 12.06
CA GLU A 499 -30.24 17.10 12.12
C GLU A 499 -29.90 17.60 13.52
N VAL A 500 -30.85 18.29 14.17
CA VAL A 500 -30.69 18.76 15.56
C VAL A 500 -30.44 17.57 16.49
N TRP A 501 -31.22 16.50 16.34
CA TRP A 501 -31.00 15.28 17.12
C TRP A 501 -29.58 14.71 16.88
N ARG A 502 -29.15 14.60 15.62
CA ARG A 502 -27.83 14.04 15.27
C ARG A 502 -26.68 14.86 15.85
N GLU A 503 -26.83 16.18 15.87
CA GLU A 503 -25.81 17.10 16.39
C GLU A 503 -25.78 17.15 17.91
N PHE A 504 -26.94 17.14 18.58
CA PHE A 504 -27.04 17.37 20.03
C PHE A 504 -26.99 16.08 20.85
N TYR A 505 -27.51 14.96 20.31
CA TYR A 505 -27.63 13.69 21.06
C TYR A 505 -26.29 13.21 21.63
N PRO A 506 -25.17 13.18 20.89
CA PRO A 506 -23.89 12.70 21.44
C PRO A 506 -23.41 13.45 22.70
N TRP A 507 -23.87 14.69 22.92
CA TRP A 507 -23.39 15.57 23.99
C TRP A 507 -24.36 15.70 25.16
N LEU A 508 -25.65 15.42 24.94
CA LEU A 508 -26.72 15.71 25.89
C LEU A 508 -27.52 14.47 26.32
N HIS A 509 -27.34 13.32 25.67
CA HIS A 509 -28.17 12.11 25.94
C HIS A 509 -28.09 11.58 27.38
N SER A 510 -27.04 11.92 28.13
CA SER A 510 -26.91 11.53 29.54
C SER A 510 -27.73 12.41 30.48
N GLN A 511 -28.16 13.58 30.00
CA GLN A 511 -28.85 14.62 30.77
C GLN A 511 -30.28 14.84 30.28
N TYR A 512 -30.56 14.56 29.00
CA TYR A 512 -31.84 14.78 28.35
C TYR A 512 -32.30 13.55 27.56
N ASP A 513 -33.58 13.23 27.70
CA ASP A 513 -34.31 12.47 26.70
C ASP A 513 -34.58 13.37 25.49
N MET A 514 -34.35 12.85 24.28
CA MET A 514 -34.60 13.58 23.03
C MET A 514 -35.70 12.92 22.21
N ARG A 515 -36.65 13.72 21.73
CA ARG A 515 -37.71 13.25 20.84
C ARG A 515 -37.75 14.07 19.55
N ILE A 516 -37.76 13.35 18.43
CA ILE A 516 -38.07 13.93 17.13
C ILE A 516 -39.58 13.78 16.95
N VAL A 517 -40.28 14.89 16.74
CA VAL A 517 -41.70 14.91 16.39
C VAL A 517 -41.85 15.15 14.90
N GLU A 518 -42.64 14.31 14.24
CA GLU A 518 -42.89 14.41 12.81
C GLU A 518 -44.36 14.74 12.58
N ALA A 519 -44.64 15.68 11.70
CA ALA A 519 -45.99 16.10 11.36
C ALA A 519 -46.68 15.16 10.34
N TYR A 520 -46.35 13.86 10.38
CA TYR A 520 -46.92 12.86 9.50
C TYR A 520 -48.27 12.36 10.02
N SER A 521 -49.28 12.31 9.15
CA SER A 521 -50.57 11.70 9.46
C SER A 521 -50.95 10.69 8.38
N PRO A 522 -51.32 9.45 8.75
CA PRO A 522 -51.74 8.43 7.78
C PRO A 522 -53.12 8.70 7.17
N ILE A 523 -53.82 9.74 7.62
CA ILE A 523 -55.14 10.16 7.15
C ILE A 523 -55.12 11.57 6.53
N ASP A 524 -53.93 12.03 6.09
CA ASP A 524 -53.71 13.32 5.41
C ASP A 524 -54.21 14.56 6.17
N GLU A 525 -54.12 14.54 7.51
CA GLU A 525 -54.35 15.76 8.31
C GLU A 525 -53.28 16.82 8.02
N ALA A 526 -53.68 18.10 8.12
CA ALA A 526 -52.75 19.21 7.94
C ALA A 526 -51.57 19.10 8.94
N PRO A 527 -50.30 19.19 8.49
CA PRO A 527 -49.12 19.05 9.35
C PRO A 527 -49.14 19.91 10.61
N GLU A 528 -49.66 21.13 10.51
CA GLU A 528 -49.80 22.07 11.63
C GLU A 528 -50.73 21.53 12.73
N VAL A 529 -51.82 20.84 12.35
CA VAL A 529 -52.79 20.26 13.28
C VAL A 529 -52.18 19.06 14.00
N VAL A 530 -51.46 18.21 13.27
CA VAL A 530 -50.76 17.05 13.82
C VAL A 530 -49.67 17.50 14.80
N MET A 531 -48.84 18.45 14.38
CA MET A 531 -47.77 19.00 15.21
C MET A 531 -48.34 19.69 16.45
N SER A 532 -49.41 20.49 16.31
CA SER A 532 -50.07 21.13 17.45
C SER A 532 -50.61 20.11 18.45
N ARG A 533 -51.20 19.00 17.97
CA ARG A 533 -51.68 17.91 18.83
C ARG A 533 -50.53 17.25 19.59
N LEU A 534 -49.46 16.87 18.90
CA LEU A 534 -48.28 16.24 19.50
C LEU A 534 -47.61 17.16 20.53
N LEU A 535 -47.45 18.44 20.22
CA LEU A 535 -46.87 19.42 21.15
C LEU A 535 -47.78 19.67 22.37
N ASN A 536 -49.10 19.69 22.18
CA ASN A 536 -50.05 19.80 23.29
C ASN A 536 -50.00 18.56 24.20
N GLU A 537 -49.93 17.36 23.63
CA GLU A 537 -49.78 16.12 24.41
C GLU A 537 -48.47 16.10 25.21
N LEU A 538 -47.36 16.51 24.58
CA LEU A 538 -46.07 16.64 25.27
C LEU A 538 -46.10 17.72 26.35
N GLY A 539 -46.73 18.86 26.08
CA GLY A 539 -46.88 19.96 27.04
C GLY A 539 -47.75 19.59 28.25
N GLN A 540 -48.76 18.73 28.06
CA GLN A 540 -49.53 18.16 29.17
C GLN A 540 -48.71 17.21 30.05
N ALA A 541 -47.71 16.54 29.47
CA ALA A 541 -46.82 15.64 30.21
C ALA A 541 -45.72 16.38 30.99
N GLY A 542 -45.41 17.62 30.62
CA GLY A 542 -44.45 18.49 31.29
C GLY A 542 -43.87 19.56 30.37
N GLU A 543 -43.06 20.47 30.90
CA GLU A 543 -42.32 21.42 30.08
C GLU A 543 -41.20 20.71 29.32
N PHE A 544 -40.78 21.26 28.19
CA PHE A 544 -39.69 20.70 27.41
C PHE A 544 -38.95 21.81 26.65
N TRP A 545 -37.74 21.53 26.23
CA TRP A 545 -36.97 22.42 25.36
C TRP A 545 -37.34 22.16 23.91
N TRP A 546 -37.87 23.18 23.22
CA TRP A 546 -37.99 23.14 21.76
C TRP A 546 -36.69 23.67 21.13
N VAL A 547 -35.99 22.81 20.38
CA VAL A 547 -34.72 23.18 19.72
C VAL A 547 -34.87 23.07 18.21
N GLU A 548 -34.51 24.15 17.52
CA GLU A 548 -34.62 24.25 16.07
C GLU A 548 -33.38 24.92 15.48
N ASN A 549 -32.82 24.33 14.42
CA ASN A 549 -31.80 24.95 13.61
C ASN A 549 -32.45 25.78 12.49
N ARG A 550 -32.50 27.11 12.70
CA ARG A 550 -33.11 28.05 11.74
C ARG A 550 -32.36 28.14 10.40
N GLN A 551 -31.07 27.81 10.35
CA GLN A 551 -30.29 27.79 9.10
C GLN A 551 -30.57 26.53 8.26
N ALA A 552 -30.86 25.41 8.92
CA ALA A 552 -31.30 24.19 8.23
C ALA A 552 -32.72 24.34 7.65
N ALA A 553 -33.61 25.03 8.39
CA ALA A 553 -34.98 25.30 7.95
C ALA A 553 -35.04 26.13 6.64
N SER A 554 -34.15 27.10 6.44
CA SER A 554 -34.10 27.88 5.18
C SER A 554 -33.66 27.05 3.96
N ASN A 555 -32.87 26.00 4.16
CA ASN A 555 -32.40 25.15 3.05
C ASN A 555 -33.41 24.07 2.65
N GLN A 556 -34.28 23.64 3.56
CA GLN A 556 -35.39 22.72 3.22
C GLN A 556 -36.47 23.41 2.37
N VAL A 557 -36.76 24.70 2.62
CA VAL A 557 -37.74 25.47 1.82
C VAL A 557 -37.30 25.61 0.35
N ALA A 558 -35.99 25.60 0.07
CA ALA A 558 -35.45 25.68 -1.29
C ALA A 558 -35.63 24.38 -2.11
N TYR A 559 -35.82 23.23 -1.46
CA TYR A 559 -36.07 21.93 -2.13
C TYR A 559 -37.55 21.57 -2.24
N SER A 560 -38.43 22.37 -1.62
CA SER A 560 -39.89 22.19 -1.64
C SER A 560 -40.63 23.26 -2.44
N ALA A 561 -39.93 24.13 -3.18
CA ALA A 561 -40.54 24.98 -4.19
C ALA A 561 -40.67 24.18 -5.50
N PRO A 562 -41.88 24.00 -6.07
CA PRO A 562 -42.10 23.27 -7.31
C PRO A 562 -41.41 23.88 -8.54
#